data_AF-A0A090QVH8-F1
#
_entry.id   AF-A0A090QVH8-F1
#
_cell.length_a   1.000
_cell.length_b   1.000
_cell.length_c   1.000
_cell.angle_alpha   90.00
_cell.angle_beta   90.00
_cell.angle_gamma   90.00
#
_symmetry.space_group_name_H-M   'P 1'
#
loop_
_entity.id
_entity.type
_entity.pdbx_description
1 polymer ?
#
loop_
_entity_poly.entity_id
_entity_poly.type
_entity_poly.pdbx_seq_one_letter_code
_entity_poly.pdbx_strand_id
1 'polypeptide(L)'
;MPESMQRLAQIDQALTALLATPSDVDTQTLEQLLAQREQVLQHLQAEPAPLDKAQWQAAIERTTGILTQLQQHREQAAQQMQRLVHGQRSLQMYNKFR
;
A
#
# COMPACT_ATOMS: atom_id res chain seq x y z
N MET A 1 -3.01 -18.67 16.79
CA MET A 1 -3.66 -18.13 15.58
C MET A 1 -3.64 -19.22 14.51
N PRO A 2 -4.70 -19.37 13.70
CA PRO A 2 -4.65 -20.19 12.50
C PRO A 2 -3.48 -19.76 11.60
N GLU A 3 -2.86 -20.70 10.88
CA GLU A 3 -1.70 -20.43 10.01
C GLU A 3 -1.98 -19.31 9.01
N SER A 4 -3.16 -19.34 8.38
CA SER A 4 -3.61 -18.33 7.43
C SER A 4 -3.73 -16.92 8.06
N MET A 5 -4.20 -16.83 9.30
CA MET A 5 -4.28 -15.55 10.02
C MET A 5 -2.89 -15.04 10.44
N GLN A 6 -1.97 -15.95 10.81
CA GLN A 6 -0.58 -15.59 11.12
C GLN A 6 0.14 -15.08 9.87
N ARG A 7 -0.05 -15.75 8.74
CA ARG A 7 0.52 -15.33 7.46
C ARG A 7 -0.04 -13.99 7.00
N LEU A 8 -1.35 -13.76 7.15
CA LEU A 8 -1.97 -12.45 6.88
C LEU A 8 -1.32 -11.34 7.72
N ALA A 9 -1.10 -11.58 9.02
CA ALA A 9 -0.46 -10.61 9.90
C ALA A 9 0.99 -10.31 9.51
N GLN A 10 1.76 -11.32 9.07
CA GLN A 10 3.14 -11.13 8.59
C GLN A 10 3.17 -10.27 7.33
N ILE A 11 2.27 -10.53 6.38
CA ILE A 11 2.16 -9.74 5.15
C ILE A 11 1.75 -8.30 5.47
N ASP A 12 0.76 -8.10 6.35
CA ASP A 12 0.33 -6.77 6.80
C ASP A 12 1.50 -5.99 7.44
N GLN A 13 2.33 -6.65 8.26
CA GLN A 13 3.51 -6.04 8.87
C GLN A 13 4.57 -5.67 7.83
N ALA A 14 4.83 -6.54 6.85
CA ALA A 14 5.76 -6.26 5.75
C ALA A 14 5.27 -5.08 4.88
N LEU A 15 3.97 -5.01 4.60
CA LEU A 15 3.35 -3.87 3.91
C LEU A 15 3.53 -2.58 4.70
N THR A 16 3.26 -2.61 6.01
CA THR A 16 3.42 -1.44 6.88
C THR A 16 4.88 -0.97 6.91
N ALA A 17 5.84 -1.89 6.99
CA ALA A 17 7.27 -1.57 6.99
C ALA A 17 7.72 -0.99 5.64
N LEU A 18 7.28 -1.56 4.52
CA LEU A 18 7.55 -1.06 3.17
C LEU A 18 7.06 0.39 3.03
N LEU A 19 5.82 0.64 3.46
CA LEU A 19 5.16 1.94 3.35
C LEU A 19 5.64 2.98 4.37
N ALA A 20 6.32 2.57 5.45
CA ALA A 20 6.90 3.50 6.43
C ALA A 20 8.12 4.25 5.89
N THR A 21 8.70 3.81 4.77
CA THR A 21 9.86 4.45 4.15
C THR A 21 9.45 5.79 3.52
N PRO A 22 10.16 6.90 3.80
CA PRO A 22 9.84 8.23 3.25
C PRO A 22 10.30 8.44 1.79
N SER A 23 11.04 7.49 1.22
CA SER A 23 11.43 7.49 -0.19
C SER A 23 10.35 6.87 -1.07
N ASP A 24 10.59 6.84 -2.38
CA ASP A 24 9.73 6.11 -3.32
C ASP A 24 9.53 4.66 -2.85
N VAL A 25 8.27 4.22 -2.88
CA VAL A 25 7.88 2.86 -2.53
C VAL A 25 8.37 1.92 -3.62
N ASP A 26 9.04 0.84 -3.23
CA ASP A 26 9.34 -0.26 -4.15
C ASP A 26 8.02 -0.91 -4.60
N THR A 27 7.59 -0.55 -5.80
CA THR A 27 6.31 -0.99 -6.38
C THR A 27 6.30 -2.47 -6.68
N GLN A 28 7.44 -3.06 -7.03
CA GLN A 28 7.54 -4.49 -7.30
C GLN A 28 7.32 -5.29 -6.02
N THR A 29 7.97 -4.89 -4.93
CA THR A 29 7.76 -5.53 -3.62
C THR A 29 6.34 -5.31 -3.11
N LEU A 30 5.76 -4.12 -3.31
CA LEU A 30 4.38 -3.82 -2.94
C LEU A 30 3.39 -4.75 -3.66
N GLU A 31 3.50 -4.88 -4.99
CA GLU A 31 2.64 -5.74 -5.80
C GLU A 31 2.73 -7.21 -5.35
N GLN A 32 3.95 -7.71 -5.09
CA GLN A 32 4.15 -9.07 -4.60
C GLN A 32 3.47 -9.31 -3.25
N LEU A 33 3.60 -8.39 -2.30
CA LEU A 33 2.98 -8.51 -0.98
C LEU A 33 1.45 -8.44 -1.07
N LEU A 34 0.90 -7.55 -1.91
CA LEU A 34 -0.55 -7.46 -2.13
C LEU A 34 -1.12 -8.73 -2.77
N ALA A 35 -0.44 -9.31 -3.76
CA ALA A 35 -0.84 -10.57 -4.37
C ALA A 35 -0.82 -11.74 -3.36
N GLN A 36 0.23 -11.82 -2.53
CA GLN A 36 0.28 -12.81 -1.45
C GLN A 36 -0.84 -12.63 -0.43
N ARG A 37 -1.16 -11.37 -0.09
CA ARG A 37 -2.25 -11.03 0.81
C ARG A 37 -3.59 -11.50 0.26
N GLU A 38 -3.84 -11.26 -1.02
CA GLU A 38 -5.06 -11.67 -1.71
C GLU A 38 -5.23 -13.19 -1.68
N GLN A 39 -4.17 -13.95 -1.96
CA GLN A 39 -4.20 -15.42 -1.89
C GLN A 39 -4.61 -15.94 -0.51
N VAL A 40 -4.06 -15.34 0.56
CA VAL A 40 -4.42 -15.71 1.94
C VAL A 40 -5.88 -15.40 2.24
N LEU A 41 -6.38 -14.24 1.79
CA LEU A 41 -7.79 -13.85 1.98
C LEU A 41 -8.75 -14.77 1.21
N GLN A 42 -8.40 -15.16 -0.02
CA GLN A 42 -9.18 -16.13 -0.80
C GLN A 42 -9.26 -17.49 -0.09
N HIS A 43 -8.15 -17.95 0.48
CA HIS A 43 -8.13 -19.19 1.25
C HIS A 43 -8.97 -19.10 2.53
N LEU A 44 -8.86 -18.00 3.28
CA LEU A 44 -9.69 -17.73 4.46
C LEU A 44 -11.19 -17.65 4.13
N GLN A 45 -11.55 -17.19 2.92
CA GLN A 45 -12.93 -17.16 2.44
C GLN A 45 -13.45 -18.55 2.08
N ALA A 46 -12.62 -19.40 1.48
CA ALA A 46 -12.98 -20.75 1.03
C ALA A 46 -13.13 -21.74 2.20
N GLU A 47 -12.33 -21.57 3.26
CA GLU A 47 -12.38 -22.39 4.47
C GLU A 47 -12.62 -21.48 5.69
N PRO A 48 -13.88 -21.08 5.95
CA PRO A 48 -14.22 -20.31 7.14
C PRO A 48 -14.16 -21.22 8.37
N ALA A 49 -12.94 -21.56 8.80
CA ALA A 49 -12.69 -21.94 10.18
C ALA A 49 -13.27 -20.83 11.08
N PRO A 50 -13.73 -21.14 12.30
CA PRO A 50 -14.22 -20.11 13.21
C PRO A 50 -13.10 -19.09 13.47
N LEU A 51 -13.19 -17.97 12.77
CA LEU A 51 -12.26 -16.86 12.92
C LEU A 51 -12.54 -16.23 14.27
N ASP A 52 -11.51 -16.22 15.13
CA ASP A 52 -11.58 -15.50 16.38
C ASP A 52 -11.85 -14.01 16.10
N LYS A 53 -12.91 -13.48 16.72
CA LYS A 53 -13.39 -12.12 16.48
C LYS A 53 -12.32 -11.07 16.79
N ALA A 54 -11.49 -11.29 17.82
CA ALA A 54 -10.44 -10.35 18.18
C ALA A 54 -9.29 -10.38 17.14
N GLN A 55 -8.91 -11.56 16.66
CA GLN A 55 -7.91 -11.70 15.60
C GLN A 55 -8.36 -11.03 14.29
N TRP A 56 -9.64 -11.20 13.93
CA TRP A 56 -10.21 -10.56 12.75
C TRP A 56 -10.27 -9.04 12.90
N GLN A 57 -10.71 -8.54 14.06
CA GLN A 57 -10.72 -7.11 14.36
C GLN A 57 -9.32 -6.49 14.25
N ALA A 58 -8.29 -7.18 14.77
CA ALA A 58 -6.91 -6.72 14.62
C ALA A 58 -6.44 -6.68 13.15
N ALA A 59 -6.92 -7.60 12.29
CA ALA A 59 -6.62 -7.57 10.85
C ALA A 59 -7.31 -6.38 10.15
N ILE A 60 -8.53 -6.03 10.56
CA ILE A 60 -9.23 -4.83 10.07
C ILE A 60 -8.44 -3.56 10.45
N GLU A 61 -7.99 -3.46 11.70
CA GLU A 61 -7.22 -2.30 12.18
C GLU A 61 -5.92 -2.11 11.40
N ARG A 62 -5.16 -3.19 11.18
CA ARG A 62 -3.97 -3.14 10.31
C ARG A 62 -4.30 -2.72 8.88
N THR A 63 -5.38 -3.23 8.32
CA THR A 63 -5.83 -2.88 6.96
C THR A 63 -6.12 -1.39 6.84
N THR A 64 -6.81 -0.80 7.82
CA THR A 64 -7.10 0.64 7.86
C THR A 64 -5.81 1.48 7.89
N GLY A 65 -4.81 1.04 8.65
CA GLY A 65 -3.48 1.68 8.68
C GLY A 65 -2.78 1.64 7.32
N ILE A 66 -2.73 0.47 6.69
CA ILE A 66 -2.12 0.27 5.36
C ILE A 66 -2.81 1.16 4.31
N LEU A 67 -4.15 1.21 4.30
CA LEU A 67 -4.90 2.06 3.37
C LEU A 67 -4.58 3.54 3.55
N THR A 68 -4.46 3.99 4.80
CA THR A 68 -4.08 5.38 5.12
C THR A 68 -2.69 5.70 4.57
N GLN A 69 -1.71 4.82 4.77
CA GLN A 69 -0.35 5.01 4.25
C GLN A 69 -0.30 5.01 2.71
N LEU A 70 -1.01 4.09 2.06
CA LEU A 70 -1.12 4.07 0.60
C LEU A 70 -1.72 5.37 0.05
N GLN A 71 -2.74 5.91 0.72
CA GLN A 71 -3.33 7.18 0.34
C GLN A 71 -2.32 8.34 0.48
N GLN A 72 -1.54 8.39 1.55
CA GLN A 72 -0.51 9.41 1.74
C GLN A 72 0.56 9.35 0.65
N HIS A 73 1.05 8.15 0.31
CA HIS A 73 2.00 7.95 -0.79
C HIS A 73 1.43 8.41 -2.14
N ARG A 74 0.17 8.07 -2.42
CA ARG A 74 -0.52 8.53 -3.63
C ARG A 74 -0.62 10.06 -3.71
N GLU A 75 -0.96 10.71 -2.59
CA GLU A 75 -1.05 12.17 -2.53
C GLU A 75 0.31 12.84 -2.73
N GLN A 76 1.37 12.31 -2.13
CA GLN A 76 2.74 12.79 -2.33
C GLN A 76 3.19 12.65 -3.80
N ALA A 77 2.94 11.50 -4.42
CA ALA A 77 3.24 11.28 -5.83
C ALA A 77 2.47 12.26 -6.75
N ALA A 78 1.19 12.51 -6.46
CA ALA A 78 0.39 13.47 -7.20
C ALA A 78 0.95 14.90 -7.09
N GLN A 79 1.37 15.31 -5.90
CA GLN A 79 2.01 16.63 -5.69
C GLN A 79 3.35 16.74 -6.43
N GLN A 80 4.16 15.68 -6.42
CA GLN A 80 5.41 15.64 -7.18
C GLN A 80 5.15 15.80 -8.69
N MET A 81 4.17 15.07 -9.23
CA MET A 81 3.78 15.15 -10.63
C MET A 81 3.30 16.55 -11.01
N GLN A 82 2.49 17.19 -10.16
CA GLN A 82 2.07 18.58 -10.39
C GLN A 82 3.27 19.52 -10.51
N ARG A 83 4.27 19.41 -9.62
CA ARG A 83 5.49 20.23 -9.68
C ARG A 83 6.25 20.03 -11.00
N LEU A 84 6.40 18.79 -11.47
CA LEU A 84 7.05 18.49 -12.75
C LEU A 84 6.29 19.13 -13.93
N VAL A 85 4.97 18.99 -13.97
CA VAL A 85 4.12 19.62 -15.00
C VAL A 85 4.26 21.14 -14.98
N HIS A 86 4.29 21.76 -13.81
CA HIS A 86 4.53 23.21 -13.69
C HIS A 86 5.91 23.61 -14.21
N GLY A 87 6.96 22.87 -13.86
CA GLY A 87 8.31 23.10 -14.37
C GLY A 87 8.38 23.00 -15.90
N GLN A 88 7.77 21.97 -16.47
CA GLN A 88 7.70 21.79 -17.93
C GLN A 88 7.00 22.98 -18.62
N ARG A 89 5.87 23.45 -18.08
CA ARG A 89 5.16 24.62 -18.63
C ARG A 89 6.02 25.89 -18.57
N SER A 90 6.74 26.10 -17.46
CA SER A 90 7.65 27.24 -17.31
C SER A 90 8.75 27.23 -18.38
N LEU A 91 9.38 26.06 -18.60
CA LEU A 91 10.39 25.89 -19.64
C LEU A 91 9.82 26.10 -21.05
N GLN A 92 8.61 25.60 -21.34
CA GLN A 92 7.93 25.85 -22.60
C GLN A 92 7.66 27.33 -22.85
N MET A 93 7.33 28.10 -21.81
CA MET A 93 7.16 29.55 -21.91
C MET A 93 8.48 30.25 -22.23
N TYR A 94 9.59 29.83 -21.61
CA TYR A 94 10.91 30.38 -21.89
C TYR A 94 11.32 30.19 -23.37
N ASN A 95 11.03 29.01 -23.93
CA ASN A 95 11.32 28.72 -25.34
C ASN A 95 10.59 29.65 -26.33
N LYS A 96 9.55 30.39 -25.93
CA LYS A 96 8.88 31.38 -26.79
C LYS A 96 9.66 32.70 -26.94
N PHE A 97 10.67 32.92 -26.09
CA PHE A 97 11.54 34.10 -26.12
C PHE A 97 12.90 33.81 -26.77
N ARG A 98 13.12 32.58 -27.24
CA ARG A 98 14.29 32.17 -28.00
C ARG A 98 13.98 32.21 -29.49
#